data_AF-A0A7C6ZPL7-F1
#
_entry.id   AF-A0A7C6ZPL7-F1
#
_cell.length_a   1.000
_cell.length_b   1.000
_cell.length_c   1.000
_cell.angle_alpha   90.00
_cell.angle_beta   90.00
_cell.angle_gamma   90.00
#
_symmetry.space_group_name_H-M   'P 1'
#
loop_
_entity.id
_entity.type
_entity.pdbx_description
1 polymer ?
#
loop_
_entity_poly.entity_id
_entity_poly.type
_entity_poly.pdbx_seq_one_letter_code
_entity_poly.pdbx_strand_id
1 'polypeptide(L)'
;MGGRKVKVTRPRVRTVDGKKIRLEAYEWFRNDGILARYALAKALHGLSTRNYAFALEGIGNGVEEAGVSKSTISWRSARMTKDALNKLLISPLDDLDIAVVYIGGMVVVRQKVVCAWRGHRW
;
A
#
# COMPACT_ATOMS: atom_id res chain seq x y z
N MET A 1 -2.58 11.95 4.34
CA MET A 1 -3.16 11.55 5.65
C MET A 1 -4.39 10.70 5.40
N GLY A 2 -4.69 9.74 6.28
CA GLY A 2 -5.89 8.91 6.20
C GLY A 2 -6.07 8.16 4.87
N GLY A 3 -4.99 7.74 4.20
CA GLY A 3 -5.06 7.02 2.92
C GLY A 3 -5.16 7.88 1.65
N ARG A 4 -5.03 9.21 1.75
CA ARG A 4 -5.06 10.16 0.60
C ARG A 4 -3.98 11.24 0.66
N LYS A 5 -3.80 11.96 -0.44
CA LYS A 5 -3.04 13.22 -0.46
C LYS A 5 -3.97 14.39 -0.17
N VAL A 6 -3.41 15.39 0.50
CA VAL A 6 -4.07 16.67 0.77
C VAL A 6 -3.23 17.76 0.13
N LYS A 7 -3.88 18.69 -0.56
CA LYS A 7 -3.19 19.83 -1.16
C LYS A 7 -2.84 20.83 -0.06
N VAL A 8 -1.58 21.25 -0.06
CA VAL A 8 -1.05 22.26 0.87
C VAL A 8 -0.26 23.29 0.09
N THR A 9 -0.38 24.55 0.47
CA THR A 9 0.48 25.61 -0.07
C THR A 9 1.87 25.45 0.53
N ARG A 10 2.89 25.26 -0.32
CA ARG A 10 4.28 25.12 0.12
C ARG A 10 4.91 26.51 0.27
N PRO A 11 5.34 26.91 1.48
CA PRO A 11 6.05 28.17 1.66
C PRO A 11 7.42 28.10 0.96
N ARG A 12 7.79 29.20 0.31
CA ARG A 12 9.08 29.35 -0.36
C ARG A 12 10.08 29.91 0.64
N VAL A 13 10.93 29.06 1.17
CA VAL A 13 11.96 29.46 2.15
C VAL A 13 13.30 29.66 1.46
N ARG A 14 13.99 30.75 1.80
CA ARG A 14 15.31 31.12 1.32
C ARG A 14 16.21 31.49 2.50
N THR A 15 17.50 31.23 2.36
CA THR A 15 18.54 31.78 3.26
C THR A 15 18.68 33.30 3.03
N VAL A 16 19.34 33.98 3.96
CA VAL A 16 19.64 35.43 3.84
C VAL A 16 20.48 35.77 2.61
N ASP A 17 21.34 34.84 2.16
CA ASP A 17 22.12 34.94 0.91
C ASP A 17 21.33 34.48 -0.35
N GLY A 18 20.01 34.29 -0.24
CA GLY A 18 19.10 34.07 -1.38
C GLY A 18 18.99 32.63 -1.88
N LYS A 19 19.69 31.67 -1.27
CA LYS A 19 19.64 30.25 -1.68
C LYS A 19 18.33 29.60 -1.24
N LYS A 20 17.82 28.70 -2.08
CA LYS A 20 16.55 28.00 -1.82
C LYS A 20 16.78 26.89 -0.79
N ILE A 21 15.98 26.88 0.29
CA ILE A 21 16.04 25.85 1.31
C ILE A 21 15.02 24.74 1.00
N ARG A 22 15.45 23.48 1.13
CA ARG A 22 14.54 22.33 1.11
C ARG A 22 13.93 22.16 2.50
N LEU A 23 12.62 22.07 2.56
CA LEU A 23 11.90 21.77 3.81
C LEU A 23 11.78 20.25 3.94
N GLU A 24 12.56 19.66 4.84
CA GLU A 24 12.59 18.21 5.05
C GLU A 24 11.20 17.65 5.32
N ALA A 25 10.40 18.31 6.15
CA ALA A 25 9.01 17.92 6.41
C ALA A 25 8.21 17.69 5.12
N TYR A 26 8.35 18.56 4.11
CA TYR A 26 7.66 18.39 2.82
C TYR A 26 8.21 17.21 2.01
N GLU A 27 9.50 16.90 2.13
CA GLU A 27 10.10 15.75 1.43
C GLU A 27 9.54 14.44 2.00
N TRP A 28 9.40 14.33 3.32
CA TRP A 28 8.80 13.18 4.00
C TRP A 28 7.34 12.95 3.56
N PHE A 29 6.53 14.00 3.47
CA PHE A 29 5.12 13.89 3.06
C PHE A 29 4.91 13.55 1.58
N ARG A 30 5.95 13.60 0.74
CA ARG A 30 5.87 13.12 -0.65
C ARG A 30 6.03 11.59 -0.77
N ASN A 31 6.38 10.89 0.30
CA ASN A 31 6.58 9.45 0.24
C ASN A 31 5.24 8.71 0.06
N ASP A 32 5.02 8.18 -1.15
CA ASP A 32 3.81 7.44 -1.50
C ASP A 32 3.75 6.03 -0.91
N GLY A 33 4.85 5.53 -0.33
CA GLY A 33 4.89 4.18 0.27
C GLY A 33 3.90 3.99 1.41
N ILE A 34 3.70 5.02 2.24
CA ILE A 34 2.70 4.98 3.32
C ILE A 34 1.29 4.86 2.73
N LEU A 35 0.97 5.65 1.71
CA LEU A 35 -0.34 5.60 1.05
C LEU A 35 -0.57 4.25 0.38
N ALA A 36 0.48 3.64 -0.16
CA ALA A 36 0.39 2.32 -0.76
C ALA A 36 0.12 1.22 0.28
N ARG A 37 0.77 1.29 1.46
CA ARG A 37 0.46 0.39 2.59
C ARG A 37 -0.98 0.52 3.06
N TYR A 38 -1.50 1.75 3.18
CA TYR A 38 -2.91 1.99 3.53
C TYR A 38 -3.87 1.40 2.48
N ALA A 39 -3.59 1.62 1.20
CA ALA A 39 -4.40 1.07 0.11
C ALA A 39 -4.41 -0.47 0.12
N LEU A 40 -3.27 -1.10 0.40
CA LEU A 40 -3.19 -2.55 0.57
C LEU A 40 -4.00 -3.02 1.80
N ALA A 41 -3.82 -2.40 2.96
CA ALA A 41 -4.54 -2.77 4.17
C ALA A 41 -6.06 -2.73 3.96
N LYS A 42 -6.59 -1.65 3.36
CA LYS A 42 -8.03 -1.54 3.06
C LYS A 42 -8.49 -2.61 2.06
N ALA A 43 -7.68 -2.93 1.05
CA ALA A 43 -8.00 -4.00 0.09
C ALA A 43 -8.03 -5.39 0.76
N LEU A 44 -7.11 -5.67 1.69
CA LEU A 44 -7.11 -6.91 2.49
C LEU A 44 -8.35 -7.04 3.39
N HIS A 45 -8.92 -5.91 3.82
CA HIS A 45 -10.20 -5.85 4.52
C HIS A 45 -11.43 -5.85 3.58
N GLY A 46 -11.26 -6.15 2.29
CA GLY A 46 -12.36 -6.29 1.34
C GLY A 46 -12.92 -4.98 0.80
N LEU A 47 -12.28 -3.83 1.06
CA LEU A 47 -12.75 -2.56 0.54
C LEU A 47 -12.45 -2.45 -0.96
N SER A 48 -13.51 -2.26 -1.76
CA SER A 48 -13.34 -2.03 -3.20
C SER A 48 -12.68 -0.67 -3.48
N THR A 49 -11.91 -0.59 -4.56
CA THR A 49 -11.31 0.68 -5.01
C THR A 49 -12.36 1.77 -5.31
N ARG A 50 -13.60 1.38 -5.62
CA ARG A 50 -14.71 2.30 -5.90
C ARG A 50 -15.28 2.90 -4.62
N ASN A 51 -15.29 2.11 -3.53
CA ASN A 51 -15.79 2.54 -2.24
C ASN A 51 -14.69 3.14 -1.34
N TYR A 52 -13.48 3.30 -1.87
CA TYR A 52 -12.31 3.74 -1.11
C TYR A 52 -12.56 5.07 -0.40
N ALA A 53 -13.18 6.04 -1.08
CA ALA A 53 -13.46 7.37 -0.55
C ALA A 53 -14.36 7.34 0.69
N PHE A 54 -15.32 6.41 0.77
CA PHE A 54 -16.23 6.27 1.91
C PHE A 54 -15.55 5.76 3.18
N ALA A 55 -14.37 5.13 3.08
CA ALA A 55 -13.64 4.59 4.22
C ALA A 55 -12.52 5.52 4.72
N LEU A 56 -12.46 6.74 4.20
CA LEU A 56 -11.50 7.76 4.63
C LEU A 56 -12.09 8.57 5.77
N GLU A 57 -11.22 9.00 6.69
CA GLU A 57 -11.58 9.92 7.78
C GLU A 57 -12.07 11.26 7.22
N GLY A 58 -12.70 12.11 8.03
CA GLY A 58 -12.96 13.51 7.63
C GLY A 58 -11.68 14.35 7.70
N ILE A 59 -11.47 15.30 6.79
CA ILE A 59 -10.33 16.26 6.82
C ILE A 59 -10.75 17.73 6.99
N GLY A 60 -12.01 17.97 7.34
CA GLY A 60 -12.58 19.31 7.43
C GLY A 60 -12.99 19.89 6.07
N ASN A 61 -13.75 20.98 6.11
CA ASN A 61 -14.29 21.64 4.92
C ASN A 61 -13.22 22.52 4.24
N GLY A 62 -13.28 22.62 2.91
CA GLY A 62 -12.37 23.47 2.12
C GLY A 62 -10.98 22.88 1.87
N VAL A 63 -10.73 21.64 2.28
CA VAL A 63 -9.47 20.94 2.03
C VAL A 63 -9.56 20.12 0.74
N GLU A 64 -8.77 20.48 -0.26
CA GLU A 64 -8.68 19.70 -1.50
C GLU A 64 -7.93 18.37 -1.28
N GLU A 65 -8.57 17.25 -1.64
CA GLU A 65 -7.97 15.93 -1.63
C GLU A 65 -7.54 15.45 -3.03
N ALA A 66 -6.55 14.55 -3.07
CA ALA A 66 -6.06 13.96 -4.31
C ALA A 66 -5.60 12.51 -4.12
N GLY A 67 -5.54 11.79 -5.24
CA GLY A 67 -4.99 10.43 -5.30
C GLY A 67 -5.90 9.37 -4.66
N VAL A 68 -7.22 9.58 -4.71
CA VAL A 68 -8.25 8.61 -4.25
C VAL A 68 -9.00 7.95 -5.41
N SER A 69 -8.58 8.21 -6.66
CA SER A 69 -9.22 7.63 -7.84
C SER A 69 -9.05 6.11 -7.88
N LYS A 70 -10.02 5.41 -8.48
CA LYS A 70 -10.00 3.95 -8.69
C LYS A 70 -8.64 3.45 -9.22
N SER A 71 -8.11 4.11 -10.25
CA SER A 71 -6.84 3.74 -10.87
C SER A 71 -5.65 3.95 -9.93
N THR A 72 -5.63 5.05 -9.18
CA THR A 72 -4.57 5.33 -8.21
C THR A 72 -4.55 4.29 -7.09
N ILE A 73 -5.71 3.95 -6.53
CA ILE A 73 -5.81 2.97 -5.45
C ILE A 73 -5.44 1.57 -5.95
N SER A 74 -5.95 1.18 -7.11
CA SER A 74 -5.60 -0.10 -7.75
C SER A 74 -4.09 -0.23 -7.95
N TRP A 75 -3.44 0.77 -8.55
CA TRP A 75 -2.00 0.76 -8.78
C TRP A 75 -1.20 0.67 -7.48
N ARG A 76 -1.59 1.44 -6.45
CA ARG A 76 -0.92 1.43 -5.15
C ARG A 76 -0.99 0.06 -4.46
N SER A 77 -2.18 -0.52 -4.40
CA SER A 77 -2.37 -1.86 -3.81
C SER A 77 -1.59 -2.91 -4.61
N ALA A 78 -1.70 -2.90 -5.94
CA ALA A 78 -0.98 -3.84 -6.80
C ALA A 78 0.54 -3.75 -6.62
N ARG A 79 1.10 -2.54 -6.53
CA ARG A 79 2.54 -2.34 -6.28
C ARG A 79 2.99 -2.98 -4.97
N MET A 80 2.28 -2.70 -3.87
CA MET A 80 2.63 -3.27 -2.55
C MET A 80 2.42 -4.78 -2.49
N THR A 81 1.34 -5.30 -3.11
CA THR A 81 1.10 -6.74 -3.19
C THR A 81 2.21 -7.42 -3.98
N LYS A 82 2.67 -6.84 -5.09
CA LYS A 82 3.79 -7.40 -5.88
C LYS A 82 5.06 -7.52 -5.04
N ASP A 83 5.39 -6.47 -4.28
CA ASP A 83 6.57 -6.47 -3.41
C ASP A 83 6.44 -7.51 -2.29
N ALA A 84 5.27 -7.62 -1.65
CA ALA A 84 5.02 -8.60 -0.60
C ALA A 84 5.02 -10.04 -1.13
N LEU A 85 4.38 -10.28 -2.26
CA LEU A 85 4.34 -11.58 -2.92
C LEU A 85 5.74 -12.01 -3.36
N ASN A 86 6.53 -11.09 -3.93
CA ASN A 86 7.91 -11.40 -4.31
C ASN A 86 8.73 -11.87 -3.11
N LYS A 87 8.61 -11.18 -1.96
CA LYS A 87 9.28 -11.60 -0.71
C LYS A 87 8.86 -12.98 -0.25
N LEU A 88 7.56 -13.30 -0.33
CA LEU A 88 7.06 -14.63 0.03
C LEU A 88 7.60 -15.71 -0.91
N LEU A 89 7.61 -15.44 -2.22
CA LEU A 89 8.02 -16.41 -3.24
C LEU A 89 9.53 -16.70 -3.23
N ILE A 90 10.36 -15.74 -2.83
CA ILE A 90 11.83 -15.92 -2.73
C ILE A 90 12.29 -16.34 -1.33
N SER A 91 11.37 -16.50 -0.38
CA SER A 91 11.74 -16.89 0.99
C SER A 91 12.36 -18.28 0.97
N PRO A 92 13.53 -18.48 1.59
CA PRO A 92 14.13 -19.80 1.69
C PRO A 92 13.25 -20.72 2.54
N LEU A 93 13.31 -22.03 2.24
CA LEU A 93 12.50 -23.08 2.87
C LEU A 93 13.37 -24.14 3.57
N ASP A 94 14.68 -24.02 3.49
CA ASP A 94 15.70 -24.93 4.02
C ASP A 94 15.65 -25.06 5.55
N ASP A 95 15.31 -23.99 6.26
CA ASP A 95 15.17 -24.00 7.72
C ASP A 95 13.83 -24.57 8.23
N LEU A 96 12.97 -25.08 7.34
CA LEU A 96 11.64 -25.54 7.69
C LEU A 96 11.59 -27.07 7.87
N ASP A 97 11.36 -27.54 9.10
CA ASP A 97 11.00 -28.94 9.39
C ASP A 97 9.54 -29.23 8.97
N ILE A 98 9.37 -29.65 7.70
CA ILE A 98 8.06 -29.87 7.08
C ILE A 98 7.73 -31.36 7.07
N ALA A 99 6.72 -31.76 7.83
CA ALA A 99 6.24 -33.15 7.84
C ALA A 99 5.21 -33.43 6.73
N VAL A 100 4.34 -32.45 6.42
CA VAL A 100 3.27 -32.57 5.42
C VAL A 100 3.06 -31.22 4.73
N VAL A 101 2.84 -31.27 3.41
CA VAL A 101 2.41 -30.12 2.60
C VAL A 101 1.02 -30.41 2.03
N TYR A 102 0.07 -29.49 2.26
CA TYR A 102 -1.23 -29.50 1.60
C TYR A 102 -1.24 -28.46 0.49
N ILE A 103 -1.64 -28.86 -0.71
CA ILE A 103 -1.75 -27.97 -1.87
C ILE A 103 -3.22 -27.87 -2.28
N GLY A 104 -3.78 -26.66 -2.14
CA GLY A 104 -5.12 -26.31 -2.57
C GLY A 104 -5.10 -25.42 -3.81
N GLY A 105 -6.19 -25.44 -4.58
CA GLY A 105 -6.38 -24.56 -5.73
C GLY A 105 -7.68 -23.76 -5.63
N MET A 106 -7.68 -22.53 -6.12
CA MET A 106 -8.89 -21.74 -6.32
C MET A 106 -8.89 -21.04 -7.69
N VAL A 107 -10.07 -20.86 -8.27
CA VAL A 107 -10.23 -20.13 -9.53
C VAL A 107 -10.73 -18.73 -9.22
N VAL A 108 -9.93 -17.73 -9.58
CA VAL A 108 -10.31 -16.32 -9.51
C VAL A 108 -10.53 -15.83 -10.93
N VAL A 109 -11.80 -15.70 -11.32
CA VAL A 109 -12.24 -15.37 -12.68
C VAL A 109 -11.68 -16.37 -13.70
N ARG A 110 -10.54 -16.06 -14.33
CA ARG A 110 -9.85 -16.90 -15.33
C ARG A 110 -8.48 -17.40 -14.89
N GLN A 111 -8.06 -17.09 -13.67
CA GLN A 111 -6.75 -17.48 -13.16
C GLN A 111 -6.87 -18.57 -12.11
N LYS A 112 -5.95 -19.54 -12.16
CA LYS A 112 -5.80 -20.57 -11.13
C LYS A 112 -4.77 -20.09 -10.13
N VAL A 113 -5.15 -20.03 -8.87
CA VAL A 113 -4.27 -19.72 -7.75
C VAL A 113 -4.04 -21.00 -6.98
N VAL A 114 -2.78 -21.33 -6.74
CA VAL A 114 -2.36 -22.49 -5.94
C VAL A 114 -1.86 -21.98 -4.59
N CYS A 115 -2.40 -22.55 -3.52
CA CYS A 115 -2.03 -22.22 -2.15
C CYS A 115 -1.42 -23.47 -1.50
N ALA A 116 -0.29 -23.33 -0.81
CA ALA A 116 0.29 -24.40 -0.02
C ALA A 116 0.21 -24.06 1.47
N TRP A 117 -0.15 -25.05 2.29
CA TRP A 117 -0.15 -24.95 3.75
C TRP A 117 0.72 -26.06 4.35
N ARG A 118 1.41 -25.73 5.44
CA ARG A 118 2.33 -26.61 6.15
C ARG A 118 1.71 -27.07 7.47
N GLY A 119 1.76 -28.38 7.71
CA GLY A 119 1.58 -28.95 9.05
C GLY A 119 2.92 -29.09 9.79
N HIS A 120 2.94 -28.83 11.09
CA HIS A 120 4.09 -29.11 11.96
C HIS A 120 3.92 -30.45 12.68
N ARG A 121 5.03 -31.13 12.99
CA ARG A 121 5.01 -32.28 13.89
C ARG A 121 4.65 -31.81 15.30
N TRP A 122 3.75 -32.55 15.96
CA TRP A 122 3.34 -32.34 17.34
C TRP A 122 4.49 -32.58 18.30
#